data_AF-A0A2N4SBW9-F1
#
_entry.id   AF-A0A2N4SBW9-F1
#
_cell.length_a   1.000
_cell.length_b   1.000
_cell.length_c   1.000
_cell.angle_alpha   90.00
_cell.angle_beta   90.00
_cell.angle_gamma   90.00
#
_symmetry.space_group_name_H-M   'P 1'
#
loop_
_entity.id
_entity.type
_entity.pdbx_description
1 polymer ?
#
loop_
_entity_poly.entity_id
_entity_poly.type
_entity_poly.pdbx_seq_one_letter_code
_entity_poly.pdbx_strand_id
1 'polypeptide(L)'
;MQALRIPNDRRTRLLADGLLAINSHSQEVLHGLTHEESQFLMDFDDKTPGDATTRERRCELALRHEQARMRLARADDEGSADEEFRLRVGTRF
;
A
#
# COMPACT_ATOMS: atom_id res chain seq x y z
N MET A 1 12.13 -11.52 -7.64
CA MET A 1 11.39 -10.28 -7.29
C MET A 1 10.75 -9.74 -8.56
N GLN A 2 9.44 -9.51 -8.58
CA GLN A 2 8.71 -9.01 -9.75
C GLN A 2 8.27 -7.56 -9.49
N ALA A 3 8.83 -6.61 -10.23
CA ALA A 3 8.54 -5.19 -10.06
C ALA A 3 7.38 -4.71 -10.95
N LEU A 4 6.71 -3.62 -10.57
CA LEU A 4 5.74 -2.96 -11.42
C LEU A 4 6.44 -2.32 -12.62
N ARG A 5 5.79 -2.36 -13.79
CA ARG A 5 6.31 -1.73 -15.00
C ARG A 5 5.99 -0.24 -14.96
N ILE A 6 6.80 0.53 -14.25
CA ILE A 6 6.70 1.99 -14.12
C ILE A 6 8.05 2.68 -14.30
N PRO A 7 8.05 3.96 -14.75
CA PRO A 7 9.25 4.78 -14.77
C PRO A 7 9.90 4.91 -13.38
N ASN A 8 11.23 5.00 -13.35
CA ASN A 8 11.96 5.09 -12.08
C ASN A 8 11.59 6.32 -11.25
N ASP A 9 11.40 7.49 -11.86
CA ASP A 9 10.95 8.69 -11.14
C ASP A 9 9.64 8.46 -10.39
N ARG A 10 8.71 7.75 -11.03
CA ARG A 10 7.42 7.39 -10.44
C ARG A 10 7.60 6.39 -9.31
N ARG A 11 8.44 5.37 -9.50
CA ARG A 11 8.79 4.42 -8.44
C ARG A 11 9.37 5.12 -7.22
N THR A 12 10.35 6.00 -7.41
CA THR A 12 11.00 6.73 -6.32
C THR A 12 10.01 7.56 -5.52
N ARG A 13 9.05 8.23 -6.20
CA ARG A 13 7.97 8.97 -5.52
C ARG A 13 7.07 8.05 -4.71
N LEU A 14 6.60 6.95 -5.30
CA LEU A 14 5.73 6.01 -4.59
C LEU A 14 6.43 5.34 -3.39
N LEU A 15 7.76 5.09 -3.48
CA LEU A 15 8.55 4.62 -2.35
C LEU A 15 8.70 5.69 -1.26
N ALA A 16 8.98 6.94 -1.64
CA ALA A 16 9.10 8.05 -0.71
C ALA A 16 7.78 8.32 0.05
N ASP A 17 6.65 8.12 -0.63
CA ASP A 17 5.31 8.25 -0.07
C ASP A 17 4.86 6.98 0.69
N GLY A 18 5.69 5.94 0.75
CA GLY A 18 5.37 4.68 1.45
C GLY A 18 4.18 3.92 0.84
N LEU A 19 3.96 4.03 -0.47
CA LEU A 19 2.80 3.44 -1.15
C LEU A 19 3.08 2.05 -1.75
N LEU A 20 4.36 1.69 -1.92
CA LEU A 20 4.79 0.40 -2.44
C LEU A 20 5.19 -0.55 -1.31
N ALA A 21 4.82 -1.82 -1.50
CA ALA A 21 5.21 -2.92 -0.63
C ALA A 21 5.70 -4.11 -1.47
N ILE A 22 6.41 -5.03 -0.81
CA ILE A 22 6.73 -6.35 -1.35
C ILE A 22 5.82 -7.37 -0.69
N ASN A 23 5.01 -8.08 -1.48
CA ASN A 23 4.11 -9.11 -0.96
C ASN A 23 4.85 -10.43 -0.64
N SER A 24 4.13 -11.41 -0.09
CA SER A 24 4.65 -12.76 0.24
C SER A 24 5.21 -13.52 -0.97
N HIS A 25 4.84 -13.13 -2.19
CA HIS A 25 5.32 -13.71 -3.44
C HIS A 25 6.51 -12.95 -4.03
N SER A 26 7.14 -12.02 -3.28
CA SER A 26 8.23 -11.18 -3.74
C SER A 26 7.86 -10.28 -4.93
N GLN A 27 6.63 -9.78 -4.97
CA GLN A 27 6.15 -8.87 -6.00
C GLN A 27 5.95 -7.47 -5.43
N GLU A 28 6.37 -6.45 -6.17
CA GLU A 28 6.07 -5.04 -5.91
C GLU A 28 4.58 -4.81 -6.15
N VAL A 29 3.90 -4.29 -5.13
CA VAL A 29 2.46 -4.04 -5.10
C VAL A 29 2.15 -2.71 -4.42
N LEU A 30 1.01 -2.12 -4.75
CA LEU A 30 0.38 -1.11 -3.91
C LEU A 30 -0.30 -1.78 -2.72
N HIS A 31 -0.30 -1.13 -1.55
CA HIS A 31 -0.96 -1.67 -0.36
C HIS A 31 -2.42 -2.07 -0.63
N GLY A 32 -2.81 -3.25 -0.18
CA GLY A 32 -4.19 -3.76 -0.30
C GLY A 32 -4.57 -4.31 -1.68
N LEU A 33 -3.64 -4.31 -2.63
CA LEU A 33 -3.86 -4.77 -4.00
C LEU A 33 -2.95 -5.94 -4.36
N THR A 34 -3.36 -6.72 -5.36
CA THR A 34 -2.49 -7.71 -6.00
C THR A 34 -1.49 -7.04 -6.95
N HIS A 35 -0.50 -7.81 -7.42
CA HIS A 35 0.44 -7.32 -8.43
C HIS A 35 -0.27 -6.90 -9.73
N GLU A 36 -1.26 -7.68 -10.17
CA GLU A 36 -2.03 -7.39 -11.38
C GLU A 36 -2.90 -6.13 -11.23
N GLU A 37 -3.58 -5.97 -10.08
CA GLU A 37 -4.37 -4.77 -9.78
C GLU A 37 -3.49 -3.52 -9.67
N SER A 38 -2.31 -3.67 -9.06
CA SER A 38 -1.32 -2.59 -8.95
C SER A 38 -0.81 -2.18 -10.33
N GLN A 39 -0.46 -3.15 -11.18
CA GLN A 39 -0.03 -2.90 -12.55
C GLN A 39 -1.13 -2.23 -13.37
N PHE A 40 -2.39 -2.64 -13.21
CA PHE A 40 -3.52 -2.02 -13.89
C PHE A 40 -3.65 -0.53 -13.55
N LEU A 41 -3.53 -0.16 -12.27
CA LEU A 41 -3.56 1.26 -11.87
C LEU A 41 -2.39 2.06 -12.45
N MET A 42 -1.19 1.47 -12.49
CA MET A 42 -0.01 2.11 -13.06
C MET A 42 -0.16 2.35 -14.56
N ASP A 43 -0.64 1.34 -15.29
CA ASP A 43 -0.88 1.38 -16.73
C ASP A 43 -1.98 2.37 -17.13
N PHE A 44 -3.00 2.56 -16.28
CA PHE A 44 -4.12 3.46 -16.61
C PHE A 44 -3.62 4.90 -16.73
N ASP A 45 -2.74 5.36 -15.84
CA ASP A 45 -2.24 6.75 -15.90
C ASP A 45 -1.37 7.04 -17.13
N ASP A 46 -0.86 6.01 -17.79
CA ASP A 46 -0.05 6.12 -19.02
C ASP A 46 -0.89 5.94 -20.31
N LYS A 47 -2.13 5.43 -20.17
CA LYS A 47 -3.00 5.11 -21.30
C LYS A 47 -4.15 6.11 -21.43
N THR A 48 -4.62 6.30 -22.65
CA THR A 48 -5.83 7.07 -22.97
C THR A 48 -7.00 6.57 -22.11
N PRO A 49 -7.82 7.46 -21.50
CA PRO A 49 -8.89 7.05 -20.60
C PRO A 49 -9.79 6.01 -21.29
N GLY A 50 -9.84 4.83 -20.65
CA GLY A 50 -10.63 3.69 -21.14
C GLY A 50 -12.14 3.94 -21.06
N ASP A 51 -12.90 2.91 -21.43
CA ASP A 51 -14.35 2.90 -21.31
C ASP A 51 -14.85 3.10 -19.87
N ALA A 52 -16.16 3.30 -19.70
CA ALA A 52 -16.76 3.55 -18.39
C ALA A 52 -16.43 2.44 -17.37
N THR A 53 -16.40 1.19 -17.83
CA THR A 53 -16.13 0.02 -16.97
C THR A 53 -14.69 0.01 -16.44
N THR A 54 -13.72 0.37 -17.29
CA THR A 54 -12.31 0.49 -16.88
C THR A 54 -12.15 1.61 -15.86
N ARG A 55 -12.91 2.71 -16.00
CA ARG A 55 -12.88 3.84 -15.05
C ARG A 55 -13.49 3.47 -13.70
N GLU A 56 -14.60 2.75 -13.68
CA GLU A 56 -15.21 2.25 -12.44
C GLU A 56 -14.26 1.32 -11.69
N ARG A 57 -13.65 0.36 -12.40
CA ARG A 57 -12.64 -0.53 -11.83
C ARG A 57 -11.45 0.23 -11.26
N ARG A 58 -10.97 1.27 -11.94
CA ARG A 58 -9.91 2.15 -11.43
C ARG A 58 -10.32 2.79 -10.10
N CYS A 59 -11.52 3.36 -10.02
CA CYS A 59 -12.02 4.00 -8.81
C CYS A 59 -12.11 3.01 -7.64
N GLU A 60 -12.60 1.80 -7.87
CA GLU A 60 -12.68 0.76 -6.85
C GLU A 60 -11.29 0.38 -6.30
N LEU A 61 -10.32 0.14 -7.20
CA LEU A 61 -8.96 -0.23 -6.79
C LEU A 61 -8.26 0.91 -6.04
N ALA A 62 -8.46 2.16 -6.45
CA ALA A 62 -7.94 3.32 -5.74
C ALA A 62 -8.51 3.43 -4.32
N LEU A 63 -9.82 3.20 -4.15
CA LEU A 63 -10.47 3.20 -2.84
C LEU A 63 -9.96 2.08 -1.94
N ARG A 64 -9.79 0.86 -2.49
CA ARG A 64 -9.22 -0.27 -1.73
C ARG A 64 -7.79 0.01 -1.28
N HIS A 65 -6.98 0.61 -2.14
CA HIS A 65 -5.62 1.01 -1.81
C HIS A 65 -5.60 2.05 -0.67
N GLU A 66 -6.41 3.10 -0.78
CA GLU A 66 -6.53 4.14 0.24
C GLU A 66 -6.99 3.54 1.59
N GLN A 67 -7.99 2.66 1.56
CA GLN A 67 -8.47 1.99 2.76
C GLN A 67 -7.38 1.15 3.43
N ALA A 68 -6.56 0.45 2.64
CA ALA A 68 -5.44 -0.31 3.16
C ALA A 68 -4.37 0.61 3.78
N ARG A 69 -4.08 1.75 3.14
CA ARG A 69 -3.15 2.75 3.68
C ARG A 69 -3.64 3.31 5.02
N MET A 70 -4.93 3.65 5.12
CA MET A 70 -5.52 4.15 6.36
C MET A 70 -5.48 3.10 7.49
N ARG A 71 -5.68 1.82 7.17
CA ARG A 71 -5.53 0.73 8.16
C ARG A 71 -4.10 0.60 8.66
N LEU A 72 -3.10 0.76 7.80
CA LEU A 72 -1.69 0.72 8.20
C LEU A 72 -1.32 1.91 9.09
N ALA A 73 -1.75 3.12 8.72
CA ALA A 73 -1.56 4.31 9.56
C ALA A 73 -2.20 4.12 10.95
N ARG A 74 -3.42 3.58 11.01
CA ARG A 74 -4.11 3.30 12.28
C ARG A 74 -3.41 2.22 13.11
N ALA A 75 -2.88 1.17 12.48
CA ALA A 75 -2.17 0.11 13.19
C ALA A 75 -0.89 0.62 13.86
N ASP A 76 -0.24 1.66 13.30
CA ASP A 76 0.93 2.31 13.89
C ASP A 76 0.56 3.06 15.19
N ASP A 77 -0.59 3.77 15.20
CA ASP A 77 -1.06 4.50 16.37
C ASP A 77 -1.51 3.59 17.54
N GLU A 78 -2.16 2.45 17.25
CA GLU A 78 -2.67 1.53 18.29
C GLU A 78 -1.56 0.72 18.98
N GLY A 79 -0.40 0.54 18.35
CA GLY A 79 0.77 -0.14 18.93
C GLY A 79 1.45 0.65 20.07
N SER A 80 1.20 1.95 20.18
CA SER A 80 1.83 2.80 21.20
C SER A 80 1.20 2.69 22.60
N ALA A 81 0.05 2.01 22.75
CA ALA A 81 -0.67 1.93 24.03
C ALA A 81 -0.37 0.67 24.87
N ASP A 82 0.21 -0.39 24.29
CA ASP A 82 0.45 -1.66 24.99
C ASP A 82 1.89 -1.80 25.57
N GLU A 83 2.80 -0.88 25.22
CA GLU A 83 4.19 -0.87 25.74
C GLU A 83 4.30 -0.31 27.18
N GLU A 84 3.32 0.44 27.69
CA GLU A 84 3.40 0.98 29.07
C GLU A 84 3.11 -0.08 30.16
N PHE A 85 2.40 -1.17 29.84
CA PHE A 85 2.01 -2.17 30.83
C PHE A 85 3.11 -3.21 31.15
N ARG A 86 4.10 -3.40 30.27
CA ARG A 86 5.18 -4.39 30.52
C ARG A 86 6.33 -3.87 31.36
N LEU A 87 6.51 -2.55 31.46
CA LEU A 87 7.64 -1.96 32.21
C LEU A 87 7.38 -1.82 33.71
N ARG A 88 6.11 -1.87 34.19
CA ARG A 88 5.80 -1.70 35.63
C ARG A 88 5.79 -2.98 36.47
N VAL A 89 5.86 -4.17 35.87
CA VAL A 89 5.84 -5.44 36.61
C VAL A 89 7.25 -5.89 37.05
N GLY A 90 8.31 -5.24 36.54
CA GLY A 90 9.71 -5.64 36.75
C GLY A 90 10.46 -5.01 37.93
N THR A 91 9.78 -4.38 38.90
CA THR A 91 10.48 -3.76 40.05
C THR A 91 9.85 -4.17 41.37
N ARG A 92 10.19 -5.38 41.84
CA ARG A 92 10.08 -5.77 43.25
C ARG A 92 11.09 -6.88 43.54
N PHE A 93 12.28 -6.46 43.93
CA PHE A 93 13.21 -7.23 44.76
C PHE A 93 13.66 -6.31 45.89
#